data_AF-A0AAN4YL86-F1
#
_entry.id   AF-A0AAN4YL86-F1
#
_cell.length_a   1.000
_cell.length_b   1.000
_cell.length_c   1.000
_cell.angle_alpha   90.00
_cell.angle_beta   90.00
_cell.angle_gamma   90.00
#
_symmetry.space_group_name_H-M   'P 1'
#
loop_
_entity.id
_entity.type
_entity.pdbx_description
1 polymer ?
#
loop_
_entity_poly.entity_id
_entity_poly.type
_entity_poly.pdbx_seq_one_letter_code
_entity_poly.pdbx_strand_id
1 'polypeptide(L)'
;MANCESTSAKQTTPGNATYNSNGEEADQAIMDVVARGYLSMEAAQSFIDIYRTDMTLHFPFVVIPPQVTATDLRQQKPFLFLAVLASAAYSNMPLQRLLGREFKKVIASRMITSGEVSFELLQGMLVFLAW
;
A
#
# COMPACT_ATOMS: atom_id res chain seq x y z
N MET A 1 25.17 29.95 -54.90
CA MET A 1 24.86 31.23 -54.21
C MET A 1 24.18 30.90 -52.89
N ALA A 2 24.61 31.59 -51.83
CA ALA A 2 24.14 31.59 -50.44
C ALA A 2 24.54 30.41 -49.52
N ASN A 3 25.61 30.65 -48.73
CA ASN A 3 25.84 30.11 -47.39
C ASN A 3 24.77 30.62 -46.41
N CYS A 4 24.50 29.87 -45.34
CA CYS A 4 24.25 30.44 -44.00
C CYS A 4 24.60 29.41 -42.91
N GLU A 5 25.32 29.90 -41.91
CA GLU A 5 26.03 29.18 -40.86
C GLU A 5 25.16 28.77 -39.66
N SER A 6 25.67 27.73 -38.96
CA SER A 6 25.70 27.51 -37.50
C SER A 6 24.41 27.44 -36.68
N THR A 7 24.22 26.33 -35.95
CA THR A 7 24.32 26.27 -34.47
C THR A 7 24.17 24.83 -33.97
N SER A 8 25.12 24.43 -33.12
CA SER A 8 25.16 23.17 -32.36
C SER A 8 24.11 23.15 -31.25
N ALA A 9 23.35 22.06 -31.12
CA ALA A 9 22.70 21.68 -29.88
C ALA A 9 22.97 20.19 -29.61
N LYS A 10 23.89 19.91 -28.67
CA LYS A 10 24.01 18.62 -28.00
C LYS A 10 22.98 18.55 -26.87
N GLN A 11 22.12 17.54 -26.84
CA GLN A 11 21.58 16.91 -25.62
C GLN A 11 20.63 15.76 -26.03
N THR A 12 20.45 14.63 -25.34
CA THR A 12 21.19 13.83 -24.36
C THR A 12 20.40 12.53 -24.28
N THR A 13 21.12 11.41 -24.15
CA THR A 13 20.64 10.05 -23.90
C THR A 13 19.44 9.99 -22.95
N PRO A 14 18.38 9.19 -23.23
CA PRO A 14 17.39 8.87 -22.22
C PRO A 14 18.08 8.06 -21.12
N GLY A 15 18.15 8.63 -19.92
CA GLY A 15 18.61 7.95 -18.72
C GLY A 15 17.74 6.72 -18.46
N ASN A 16 18.38 5.56 -18.53
CA ASN A 16 17.94 4.31 -17.96
C ASN A 16 17.80 4.47 -16.44
N ALA A 17 16.60 4.84 -15.99
CA ALA A 17 16.23 4.65 -14.59
C ALA A 17 16.32 3.16 -14.28
N THR A 18 17.36 2.76 -13.56
CA THR A 18 17.45 1.45 -12.93
C THR A 18 16.33 1.36 -11.90
N TYR A 19 15.15 0.92 -12.33
CA TYR A 19 14.08 0.52 -11.43
C TYR A 19 14.63 -0.61 -10.57
N ASN A 20 14.75 -0.36 -9.27
CA ASN A 20 15.28 -1.35 -8.34
C ASN A 20 14.16 -2.35 -7.98
N SER A 21 13.87 -3.26 -8.91
CA SER A 21 12.81 -4.28 -8.82
C SER A 21 12.84 -5.08 -7.50
N ASN A 22 14.03 -5.25 -6.94
CA ASN A 22 14.26 -5.97 -5.69
C ASN A 22 13.56 -5.33 -4.47
N GLY A 23 13.36 -4.01 -4.47
CA GLY A 23 12.71 -3.30 -3.36
C GLY A 23 11.19 -3.50 -3.36
N GLU A 24 10.58 -3.47 -4.55
CA GLU A 24 9.13 -3.62 -4.71
C GLU A 24 8.65 -5.02 -4.31
N GLU A 25 9.41 -6.06 -4.70
CA GLU A 25 9.14 -7.46 -4.32
C GLU A 25 9.26 -7.66 -2.80
N ALA A 26 10.27 -7.06 -2.17
CA ALA A 26 10.47 -7.13 -0.73
C ALA A 26 9.29 -6.48 0.03
N ASP A 27 8.84 -5.32 -0.41
CA ASP A 27 7.68 -4.66 0.19
C ASP A 27 6.40 -5.46 -0.01
N GLN A 28 6.22 -6.08 -1.18
CA GLN A 28 5.05 -6.91 -1.46
C GLN A 28 5.04 -8.17 -0.59
N ALA A 29 6.21 -8.78 -0.36
CA ALA A 29 6.36 -9.87 0.60
C ALA A 29 6.07 -9.41 2.04
N ILE A 30 6.46 -8.19 2.44
CA ILE A 30 6.14 -7.64 3.76
C ILE A 30 4.63 -7.45 3.92
N MET A 31 3.94 -6.92 2.90
CA MET A 31 2.50 -6.66 2.94
C MET A 31 1.65 -7.91 3.03
N ASP A 32 2.11 -9.03 2.47
CA ASP A 32 1.35 -10.28 2.46
C ASP A 32 1.42 -11.04 3.80
N VAL A 33 0.72 -10.49 4.79
CA VAL A 33 0.64 -11.04 6.16
C VAL A 33 -0.09 -12.38 6.24
N VAL A 34 -0.89 -12.73 5.22
CA VAL A 34 -1.56 -14.03 5.12
C VAL A 34 -0.57 -15.09 4.63
N ALA A 35 0.22 -14.81 3.58
CA ALA A 35 1.28 -15.71 3.13
C ALA A 35 2.35 -15.93 4.21
N ARG A 36 2.59 -14.92 5.05
CA ARG A 36 3.51 -15.00 6.21
C ARG A 36 2.94 -15.74 7.41
N GLY A 37 1.67 -16.16 7.36
CA GLY A 37 1.03 -16.94 8.41
C GLY A 37 0.69 -16.17 9.69
N TYR A 38 0.57 -14.83 9.62
CA TYR A 38 0.17 -14.02 10.79
C TYR A 38 -1.31 -14.11 11.09
N LEU A 39 -2.13 -14.36 10.06
CA LEU A 39 -3.54 -14.67 10.18
C LEU A 39 -4.00 -15.51 8.98
N SER A 40 -5.14 -16.17 9.11
CA SER A 40 -5.77 -16.93 8.03
C SER A 40 -6.59 -16.02 7.11
N MET A 41 -6.97 -16.53 5.94
CA MET A 41 -7.78 -15.76 4.99
C MET A 41 -9.20 -15.51 5.50
N GLU A 42 -9.73 -16.43 6.29
CA GLU A 42 -11.03 -16.32 6.95
C GLU A 42 -11.01 -15.18 7.98
N ALA A 43 -9.95 -15.11 8.79
CA ALA A 43 -9.76 -14.01 9.74
C ALA A 43 -9.63 -12.66 9.00
N ALA A 44 -8.93 -12.62 7.86
CA ALA A 44 -8.83 -11.42 7.04
C ALA A 44 -10.20 -10.95 6.55
N GLN A 45 -11.06 -11.87 6.11
CA GLN A 45 -12.43 -11.57 5.71
C GLN A 45 -13.24 -10.99 6.87
N SER A 46 -13.17 -11.61 8.06
CA SER A 46 -13.86 -11.09 9.25
C SER A 46 -13.41 -9.68 9.62
N PHE A 47 -12.11 -9.35 9.51
CA PHE A 47 -11.63 -8.00 9.77
C PHE A 47 -12.11 -6.96 8.76
N ILE A 48 -12.24 -7.34 7.48
CA ILE A 48 -12.84 -6.44 6.48
C ILE A 48 -14.33 -6.22 6.77
N ASP A 49 -15.04 -7.25 7.21
CA ASP A 49 -16.44 -7.12 7.56
C ASP A 49 -16.62 -6.20 8.78
N ILE A 50 -15.80 -6.36 9.83
CA ILE A 50 -15.73 -5.44 10.99
C ILE A 50 -15.44 -4.00 10.52
N TYR A 51 -14.47 -3.82 9.62
CA TYR A 51 -14.14 -2.50 9.09
C TYR A 51 -15.34 -1.83 8.41
N ARG A 52 -16.13 -2.59 7.65
CA ARG A 52 -17.34 -2.07 6.97
C ARG A 52 -18.46 -1.73 7.94
N THR A 53 -18.75 -2.63 8.88
CA THR A 53 -19.93 -2.51 9.73
C THR A 53 -19.72 -1.56 10.89
N ASP A 54 -18.53 -1.54 11.46
CA ASP A 54 -18.29 -0.89 12.75
C ASP A 54 -17.46 0.38 12.58
N MET A 55 -16.44 0.34 11.71
CA MET A 55 -15.46 1.44 11.61
C MET A 55 -15.88 2.47 10.56
N THR A 56 -16.31 2.03 9.37
CA THR A 56 -16.66 2.93 8.26
C THR A 56 -17.82 3.88 8.62
N LEU A 57 -18.71 3.49 9.55
CA LEU A 57 -19.78 4.35 10.04
C LEU A 57 -19.28 5.63 10.73
N HIS A 58 -18.10 5.58 11.34
CA HIS A 58 -17.52 6.71 12.07
C HIS A 58 -16.53 7.51 11.22
N PHE A 59 -15.89 6.88 10.21
CA PHE A 59 -14.90 7.52 9.35
C PHE A 59 -14.99 7.05 7.88
N PRO A 60 -16.01 7.50 7.11
CA PRO A 60 -16.33 6.97 5.77
C PRO A 60 -15.46 7.54 4.64
N PHE A 61 -14.16 7.74 4.85
CA PHE A 61 -13.26 8.28 3.82
C PHE A 61 -12.74 7.21 2.85
N VAL A 62 -12.68 5.95 3.28
CA VAL A 62 -12.27 4.82 2.44
C VAL A 62 -13.31 3.72 2.57
N VAL A 63 -14.32 3.74 1.69
CA VAL A 63 -15.39 2.74 1.73
C VAL A 63 -15.00 1.53 0.88
N ILE A 64 -15.02 0.34 1.48
CA ILE A 64 -14.82 -0.93 0.76
C ILE A 64 -16.18 -1.48 0.36
N PRO A 65 -16.51 -1.57 -0.93
CA PRO A 65 -17.80 -2.06 -1.39
C PRO A 65 -18.07 -3.50 -0.90
N PRO A 66 -19.33 -3.88 -0.65
CA PRO A 66 -19.68 -5.20 -0.11
C PRO A 66 -19.29 -6.36 -1.03
N GLN A 67 -19.21 -6.12 -2.34
CA GLN A 67 -18.81 -7.13 -3.34
C GLN A 67 -17.31 -7.45 -3.35
N VAL A 68 -16.47 -6.61 -2.74
CA VAL A 68 -15.01 -6.81 -2.74
C VAL A 68 -14.63 -7.79 -1.64
N THR A 69 -14.08 -8.95 -1.96
CA THR A 69 -13.64 -9.90 -0.92
C THR A 69 -12.28 -9.50 -0.34
N ALA A 70 -11.89 -10.13 0.77
CA ALA A 70 -10.54 -10.03 1.29
C ALA A 70 -9.49 -10.46 0.25
N THR A 71 -9.81 -11.46 -0.57
CA THR A 71 -8.92 -11.92 -1.65
C THR A 71 -8.75 -10.84 -2.70
N ASP A 72 -9.84 -10.22 -3.13
CA ASP A 72 -9.82 -9.15 -4.13
C ASP A 72 -9.00 -7.96 -3.62
N LEU A 73 -9.22 -7.55 -2.36
CA LEU A 73 -8.50 -6.44 -1.77
C LEU A 73 -7.01 -6.75 -1.60
N ARG A 74 -6.66 -7.96 -1.14
CA ARG A 74 -5.26 -8.42 -1.02
C ARG A 74 -4.54 -8.41 -2.36
N GLN A 75 -5.20 -8.77 -3.45
CA GLN A 75 -4.59 -8.82 -4.78
C GLN A 75 -4.52 -7.44 -5.45
N GLN A 76 -5.59 -6.65 -5.35
CA GLN A 76 -5.69 -5.38 -6.07
C GLN A 76 -5.09 -4.20 -5.32
N LYS A 77 -5.17 -4.22 -3.98
CA LYS A 77 -4.72 -3.13 -3.10
C LYS A 77 -4.08 -3.69 -1.81
N PRO A 78 -2.90 -4.34 -1.92
CA PRO A 78 -2.25 -5.02 -0.81
C PRO A 78 -1.87 -4.09 0.37
N PHE A 79 -1.54 -2.83 0.11
CA PHE A 79 -1.22 -1.87 1.17
C PHE A 79 -2.48 -1.45 1.94
N LEU A 80 -3.55 -1.15 1.20
CA LEU A 80 -4.84 -0.84 1.82
C LEU A 80 -5.39 -2.04 2.60
N PHE A 81 -5.25 -3.25 2.05
CA PHE A 81 -5.58 -4.48 2.75
C PHE A 81 -4.88 -4.57 4.10
N LEU A 82 -3.56 -4.39 4.14
CA LEU A 82 -2.80 -4.41 5.39
C LEU A 82 -3.25 -3.33 6.39
N ALA A 83 -3.52 -2.11 5.91
CA ALA A 83 -4.02 -1.02 6.76
C ALA A 83 -5.34 -1.40 7.45
N VAL A 84 -6.29 -1.93 6.67
CA VAL A 84 -7.61 -2.34 7.15
C VAL A 84 -7.48 -3.45 8.19
N LEU A 85 -6.65 -4.46 7.94
CA LEU A 85 -6.42 -5.54 8.90
C LEU A 85 -5.78 -5.03 10.20
N ALA A 86 -4.79 -4.14 10.09
CA ALA A 86 -4.13 -3.57 11.26
C ALA A 86 -5.11 -2.75 12.13
N SER A 87 -5.98 -1.95 11.50
CA SER A 87 -6.98 -1.15 12.20
C SER A 87 -8.11 -2.00 12.79
N ALA A 88 -8.66 -2.95 12.04
CA ALA A 88 -9.79 -3.79 12.46
C ALA A 88 -9.42 -4.89 13.47
N ALA A 89 -8.13 -5.20 13.64
CA ALA A 89 -7.64 -6.16 14.64
C ALA A 89 -7.65 -5.62 16.09
N TYR A 90 -8.37 -4.54 16.40
CA TYR A 90 -8.39 -3.89 17.72
C TYR A 90 -8.84 -4.82 18.86
N SER A 91 -9.61 -5.88 18.59
CA SER A 91 -9.97 -6.88 19.60
C SER A 91 -8.80 -7.82 19.98
N ASN A 92 -7.76 -7.89 19.14
CA ASN A 92 -6.56 -8.70 19.32
C ASN A 92 -5.31 -7.80 19.29
N MET A 93 -5.03 -7.15 20.43
CA MET A 93 -3.92 -6.20 20.60
C MET A 93 -2.55 -6.75 20.17
N PRO A 94 -2.14 -8.00 20.48
CA PRO A 94 -0.90 -8.56 19.96
C PRO A 94 -0.84 -8.60 18.42
N LEU A 95 -1.92 -9.05 17.77
CA LEU A 95 -2.00 -9.10 16.31
C LEU A 95 -2.01 -7.70 15.69
N GLN A 96 -2.83 -6.78 16.22
CA GLN A 96 -2.87 -5.40 15.76
C GLN A 96 -1.48 -4.73 15.80
N ARG A 97 -0.73 -4.91 16.91
CA ARG A 97 0.63 -4.38 17.03
C ARG A 97 1.59 -5.00 16.02
N LEU A 98 1.47 -6.31 15.78
CA LEU A 98 2.26 -7.01 14.77
C LEU A 98 1.99 -6.44 13.37
N LEU A 99 0.72 -6.37 12.96
CA LEU A 99 0.31 -5.84 11.65
C LEU A 99 0.70 -4.37 11.49
N GLY A 100 0.47 -3.54 12.51
CA GLY A 100 0.86 -2.13 12.49
C GLY A 100 2.37 -1.92 12.40
N ARG A 101 3.19 -2.85 12.90
CA ARG A 101 4.65 -2.82 12.69
C ARG A 101 4.99 -3.10 11.23
N GLU A 102 4.36 -4.09 10.60
CA GLU A 102 4.60 -4.38 9.18
C GLU A 102 4.14 -3.21 8.30
N PHE A 103 2.99 -2.61 8.60
CA PHE A 103 2.49 -1.42 7.93
C PHE A 103 3.50 -0.26 7.96
N LYS A 104 4.06 0.04 9.13
CA LYS A 104 5.08 1.09 9.29
C LYS A 104 6.38 0.80 8.54
N LYS A 105 6.77 -0.47 8.39
CA LYS A 105 7.95 -0.83 7.57
C LYS A 105 7.73 -0.48 6.11
N VAL A 106 6.54 -0.76 5.58
CA VAL A 106 6.20 -0.45 4.19
C VAL A 106 6.19 1.07 3.96
N ILE A 107 5.66 1.86 4.90
CA ILE A 107 5.73 3.33 4.83
C ILE A 107 7.18 3.82 4.82
N ALA A 108 8.01 3.31 5.72
CA ALA A 108 9.41 3.70 5.81
C ALA A 108 10.18 3.41 4.51
N SER A 109 9.87 2.26 3.89
CA SER A 109 10.44 1.89 2.59
C SER A 109 9.87 2.76 1.46
N ARG A 110 8.57 2.64 1.17
CA ARG A 110 7.93 3.23 -0.02
C ARG A 110 7.80 4.74 0.06
N MET A 111 7.28 5.27 1.16
CA MET A 111 6.99 6.70 1.25
C MET A 111 8.20 7.51 1.67
N ILE A 112 8.94 7.06 2.70
CA ILE A 112 10.04 7.86 3.27
C ILE A 112 11.33 7.70 2.48
N THR A 113 11.69 6.47 2.12
CA THR A 113 12.96 6.20 1.42
C THR A 113 12.81 6.41 -0.08
N SER A 114 11.75 5.86 -0.69
CA SER A 114 11.55 5.94 -2.15
C SER A 114 10.75 7.17 -2.61
N GLY A 115 10.11 7.89 -1.69
CA GLY A 115 9.29 9.06 -2.04
C GLY A 115 8.02 8.72 -2.84
N GLU A 116 7.54 7.48 -2.76
CA GLU A 116 6.38 7.02 -3.51
C GLU A 116 5.11 7.72 -3.03
N VAL A 117 4.31 8.19 -4.00
CA VAL A 117 3.00 8.77 -3.76
C VAL A 117 2.00 8.09 -4.69
N SER A 118 1.04 7.38 -4.11
CA SER A 118 -0.04 6.73 -4.85
C SER A 118 -1.36 6.88 -4.11
N PHE A 119 -2.47 6.74 -4.84
CA PHE A 119 -3.80 6.83 -4.24
C PHE A 119 -4.03 5.71 -3.21
N GLU A 120 -3.50 4.52 -3.47
CA GLU A 120 -3.58 3.41 -2.51
C GLU A 120 -2.82 3.71 -1.20
N LEU A 121 -1.61 4.27 -1.30
CA LEU A 121 -0.84 4.68 -0.12
C LEU A 121 -1.60 5.73 0.69
N LEU A 122 -2.22 6.71 0.03
CA LEU A 122 -3.07 7.70 0.69
C LEU A 122 -4.25 7.03 1.40
N GLN A 123 -4.96 6.13 0.73
CA GLN A 123 -6.09 5.40 1.33
C GLN A 123 -5.65 4.60 2.57
N GLY A 124 -4.56 3.83 2.47
CA GLY A 124 -4.05 3.06 3.59
C GLY A 124 -3.61 3.94 4.76
N MET A 125 -2.99 5.09 4.50
CA MET A 125 -2.64 6.07 5.53
C MET A 125 -3.86 6.64 6.23
N LEU A 126 -4.92 7.01 5.49
CA LEU A 126 -6.15 7.51 6.08
C LEU A 126 -6.81 6.48 6.99
N VAL A 127 -6.82 5.21 6.58
CA VAL A 127 -7.37 4.12 7.40
C VAL A 127 -6.56 3.94 8.68
N PHE A 128 -5.23 3.83 8.57
CA PHE A 128 -4.36 3.56 9.72
C PHE A 128 -4.26 4.73 10.71
N LEU A 129 -4.36 5.98 10.25
CA LEU A 129 -4.31 7.14 11.14
C LEU A 129 -5.65 7.41 11.85
N ALA A 130 -6.76 6.91 11.29
CA ALA A 130 -8.08 7.09 11.90
C ALA A 130 -8.33 6.14 13.08
N TRP A 131 -7.60 5.03 13.18
CA TRP A 131 -7.87 3.90 14.09
C TRP A 131 -6.58 3.28 14.64
#